data_AF-A0A5C4XGB6-F1
#
_entry.id   AF-A0A5C4XGB6-F1
#
_cell.length_a   1.000
_cell.length_b   1.000
_cell.length_c   1.000
_cell.angle_alpha   90.00
_cell.angle_beta   90.00
_cell.angle_gamma   90.00
#
_symmetry.space_group_name_H-M   'P 1'
#
loop_
_entity.id
_entity.type
_entity.pdbx_description
1 polymer ?
#
loop_
_entity_poly.entity_id
_entity_poly.type
_entity_poly.pdbx_seq_one_letter_code
_entity_poly.pdbx_strand_id
1 'polypeptide(L)' 'MTLGDLINLYRPRLLDETVGVQRSWEDTFKYTLKIYPANTPLEAFDLDRLAVEMRASGMNQAFVDGYVDRWRRVIGG' A
#
# COMPACT_ATOMS: atom_id res chain seq x y z
N MET A 1 -6.40 6.67 -13.27
CA MET A 1 -6.21 5.41 -12.54
C MET A 1 -6.43 5.68 -11.06
N THR A 2 -7.24 4.87 -10.39
CA THR A 2 -7.48 4.98 -8.93
C THR A 2 -6.56 4.03 -8.15
N LEU A 3 -6.52 4.20 -6.83
CA LEU A 3 -5.81 3.29 -5.92
C LEU A 3 -6.33 1.85 -6.03
N GLY A 4 -7.64 1.67 -6.13
CA GLY A 4 -8.27 0.36 -6.33
C GLY A 4 -7.89 -0.27 -7.67
N ASP A 5 -7.82 0.52 -8.74
CA ASP A 5 -7.36 0.04 -10.06
C ASP A 5 -5.91 -0.44 -9.98
N LEU A 6 -5.02 0.33 -9.34
CA LEU A 6 -3.61 -0.03 -9.16
C LEU A 6 -3.45 -1.34 -8.39
N ILE A 7 -4.19 -1.50 -7.29
CA ILE A 7 -4.18 -2.74 -6.49
C ILE A 7 -4.60 -3.93 -7.35
N ASN A 8 -5.68 -3.79 -8.13
CA ASN A 8 -6.16 -4.87 -8.98
C ASN A 8 -5.20 -5.20 -10.13
N LEU A 9 -4.49 -4.20 -10.66
CA LEU A 9 -3.44 -4.41 -11.67
C LEU A 9 -2.19 -5.11 -11.09
N TYR A 10 -1.87 -4.84 -9.83
CA TYR A 10 -0.69 -5.42 -9.17
C TYR A 10 -0.94 -6.84 -8.63
N ARG A 11 -2.16 -7.14 -8.15
CA ARG A 11 -2.53 -8.45 -7.57
C ARG A 11 -2.13 -9.67 -8.42
N PRO A 12 -2.33 -9.70 -9.75
CA PRO A 12 -1.89 -10.81 -10.57
C PRO A 12 -0.38 -11.09 -10.48
N ARG A 13 0.46 -10.06 -10.30
CA ARG A 13 1.92 -10.20 -10.14
C ARG A 13 2.32 -10.92 -8.85
N LEU A 14 1.41 -11.01 -7.89
CA LEU A 14 1.64 -11.69 -6.61
C LEU A 14 1.34 -13.19 -6.66
N LEU A 15 0.72 -13.70 -7.74
CA LEU A 15 0.34 -15.11 -7.81
C LEU A 15 1.53 -16.06 -7.84
N ASP A 16 2.67 -15.60 -8.35
CA ASP A 16 3.93 -16.35 -8.39
C ASP A 16 4.71 -16.29 -7.06
N GLU A 17 4.28 -15.43 -6.13
CA GLU A 17 4.92 -15.27 -4.83
C GLU A 17 4.44 -16.33 -3.83
N THR A 18 5.22 -16.54 -2.77
CA THR A 18 4.80 -17.40 -1.66
C THR A 18 3.51 -16.91 -1.01
N VAL A 19 2.70 -17.82 -0.45
CA VAL A 19 1.45 -17.49 0.26
C VAL A 19 1.66 -16.46 1.38
N GLY A 20 2.81 -16.50 2.07
CA GLY A 20 3.15 -15.54 3.11
C GLY A 20 3.32 -14.12 2.56
N VAL A 21 3.99 -13.99 1.41
CA VAL A 21 4.18 -12.71 0.71
C VAL A 21 2.83 -12.19 0.19
N GLN A 22 2.00 -13.03 -0.40
CA GLN A 22 0.65 -12.66 -0.85
C GLN A 22 -0.20 -12.10 0.29
N ARG A 23 -0.25 -12.78 1.45
CA ARG A 23 -0.99 -12.30 2.63
C ARG A 23 -0.46 -10.96 3.13
N SER A 24 0.87 -10.80 3.20
CA SER A 24 1.50 -9.55 3.60
C SER A 24 1.09 -8.37 2.70
N TRP A 25 0.97 -8.61 1.40
CA TRP A 25 0.50 -7.59 0.45
C TRP A 25 -0.99 -7.29 0.60
N GLU A 26 -1.84 -8.31 0.79
CA GLU A 26 -3.27 -8.05 1.03
C GLU A 26 -3.50 -7.28 2.33
N ASP A 27 -2.71 -7.53 3.38
CA ASP A 27 -2.77 -6.73 4.61
C ASP A 27 -2.30 -5.29 4.38
N THR A 28 -1.32 -5.10 3.48
CA THR A 28 -0.90 -3.76 3.01
C THR A 28 -2.07 -3.06 2.32
N PHE A 29 -2.72 -3.70 1.35
CA PHE A 29 -3.85 -3.10 0.64
C PHE A 29 -5.01 -2.79 1.58
N LYS A 30 -5.38 -3.72 2.46
CA LYS A 30 -6.47 -3.52 3.43
C LYS A 30 -6.20 -2.35 4.36
N TYR A 31 -5.00 -2.22 4.90
CA TYR A 31 -4.68 -1.10 5.80
C TYR A 31 -4.72 0.24 5.05
N THR A 32 -4.12 0.32 3.86
CA THR A 32 -4.14 1.55 3.06
C THR A 32 -5.57 1.94 2.70
N LEU A 33 -6.42 0.97 2.35
CA LEU A 33 -7.82 1.19 1.99
C LEU A 33 -8.71 1.63 3.17
N LYS A 34 -8.26 1.48 4.42
CA LYS A 34 -8.94 2.08 5.59
C LYS A 34 -8.72 3.59 5.68
N ILE A 35 -7.62 4.09 5.12
CA ILE A 35 -7.21 5.50 5.17
C ILE A 35 -7.60 6.20 3.88
N TYR A 36 -7.37 5.54 2.74
CA TYR A 36 -7.67 6.04 1.41
C TYR A 36 -8.72 5.17 0.73
N PRO A 37 -9.92 5.69 0.43
CA PRO A 37 -10.91 4.95 -0.32
C PRO A 37 -10.37 4.39 -1.64
N ALA A 38 -10.90 3.25 -2.10
CA ALA A 38 -10.42 2.61 -3.33
C ALA A 38 -10.56 3.51 -4.57
N ASN A 39 -11.52 4.43 -4.59
CA ASN A 39 -11.72 5.40 -5.67
C ASN A 39 -10.80 6.63 -5.59
N THR A 40 -9.90 6.72 -4.60
CA THR A 40 -8.89 7.78 -4.52
C THR A 40 -8.08 7.82 -5.82
N PRO A 41 -8.07 8.95 -6.56
CA PRO A 41 -7.17 9.14 -7.70
C PRO A 41 -5.71 8.96 -7.26
N LEU A 42 -4.87 8.29 -8.05
CA LEU A 42 -3.48 8.05 -7.65
C LEU A 42 -2.68 9.34 -7.42
N GLU A 43 -2.98 10.41 -8.15
CA GLU A 43 -2.39 11.74 -7.93
C GLU A 43 -2.74 12.34 -6.55
N ALA A 44 -3.80 11.86 -5.91
CA ALA A 44 -4.22 12.24 -4.57
C ALA A 44 -3.80 11.22 -3.49
N PHE A 45 -3.12 10.13 -3.88
CA PHE A 45 -2.60 9.15 -2.93
C PHE A 45 -1.22 9.60 -2.39
N ASP A 46 -1.26 10.30 -1.26
CA ASP A 46 -0.08 10.88 -0.62
C ASP A 46 0.56 9.89 0.38
N LEU A 47 1.77 9.43 0.03
CA LEU A 47 2.56 8.50 0.84
C LEU A 47 3.15 9.15 2.09
N ASP A 48 3.42 10.46 2.09
CA ASP A 48 3.93 11.15 3.27
C ASP A 48 2.83 11.28 4.31
N ARG A 49 1.61 11.61 3.87
CA ARG A 49 0.43 11.58 4.73
C ARG A 49 0.14 10.17 5.26
N LEU A 50 0.25 9.13 4.43
CA LEU A 50 0.12 7.74 4.88
C LEU A 50 1.14 7.41 5.98
N ALA A 51 2.40 7.81 5.81
CA ALA A 51 3.44 7.61 6.80
C ALA A 51 3.15 8.32 8.13
N VAL A 52 2.62 9.54 8.08
CA VAL A 52 2.20 10.30 9.27
C VAL A 52 1.07 9.58 10.01
N GLU A 53 0.04 9.11 9.31
CA GLU A 53 -1.07 8.35 9.91
C GLU A 53 -0.59 7.04 10.56
N MET A 54 0.30 6.31 9.88
CA MET A 54 0.90 5.09 10.42
C MET A 54 1.68 5.34 11.72
N ARG A 55 2.51 6.39 11.75
CA ARG A 55 3.23 6.78 12.97
C ARG A 55 2.27 7.19 14.08
N ALA A 56 1.23 7.96 13.77
CA ALA A 56 0.21 8.37 14.73
C ALA A 56 -0.54 7.16 15.33
N SER A 57 -0.68 6.08 14.57
CA SER A 57 -1.24 4.80 15.05
C SER A 57 -0.28 3.95 15.89
N GLY A 58 0.93 4.45 16.19
CA GLY A 58 1.90 3.80 17.08
C GLY A 58 2.83 2.80 16.39
N MET A 59 2.87 2.78 15.05
CA MET A 59 3.80 1.92 14.31
C MET A 59 5.24 2.45 14.40
N ASN A 60 6.20 1.53 14.54
CA ASN A 60 7.61 1.90 14.60
C ASN A 60 8.13 2.38 13.24
N GLN A 61 9.16 3.23 13.26
CA GLN A 61 9.71 3.89 12.07
C GLN A 61 10.16 2.91 10.98
N ALA A 62 10.83 1.83 11.34
CA ALA A 62 11.32 0.84 10.38
C ALA A 62 10.17 0.14 9.62
N PHE A 63 9.06 -0.12 10.32
CA PHE A 63 7.86 -0.66 9.69
C PHE A 63 7.24 0.35 8.72
N VAL A 64 7.11 1.61 9.13
CA VAL A 64 6.56 2.68 8.27
C VAL A 64 7.39 2.85 7.01
N ASP A 65 8.72 2.88 7.13
CA ASP A 65 9.62 3.07 5.99
C ASP A 65 9.51 1.92 4.99
N GLY A 66 9.52 0.68 5.47
CA GLY A 66 9.32 -0.49 4.62
C GLY A 66 7.96 -0.51 3.91
N TYR A 67 6.92 0.00 4.58
CA TYR A 67 5.57 0.08 4.03
C TYR A 67 5.46 1.16 2.94
N VAL A 68 6.05 2.33 3.16
CA VAL A 68 6.12 3.41 2.16
C VAL A 68 6.93 2.97 0.94
N ASP A 69 8.10 2.36 1.15
CA ASP A 69 8.94 1.88 0.05
C ASP A 69 8.24 0.80 -0.78
N ARG A 70 7.46 -0.05 -0.12
CA ARG A 70 6.63 -1.04 -0.78
C ARG A 70 5.63 -0.36 -1.75
N TRP A 71 4.95 0.70 -1.33
CA TRP A 71 4.04 1.44 -2.20
C TRP A 71 4.75 2.22 -3.32
N ARG A 72 5.92 2.81 -3.03
CA ARG A 72 6.73 3.48 -4.07
C ARG A 72 7.06 2.56 -5.24
N ARG A 73 7.38 1.30 -4.96
CA ARG A 73 7.65 0.28 -6.00
C ARG A 73 6.43 -0.04 -6.86
N VAL A 74 5.23 0.01 -6.28
CA VAL A 74 3.98 -0.24 -7.03
C VAL A 74 3.60 0.95 -7.89
N ILE A 75 3.80 2.17 -7.38
CA ILE A 75 3.41 3.41 -8.09
C ILE A 75 4.42 3.80 -9.18
N GLY A 76 5.72 3.58 -8.92
CA GLY A 76 6.81 3.97 -9.84
C GLY A 76 7.28 2.87 -10.80
N GLY A 77 6.61 1.71 -10.83
CA GLY A 77 6.97 0.56 -11.66
C GLY A 77 5.90 0.15 -12.66
#